data_AF-K9KCH9-F1
#
_entry.id   AF-K9KCH9-F1
#
_cell.length_a   1.000
_cell.length_b   1.000
_cell.length_c   1.000
_cell.angle_alpha   90.00
_cell.angle_beta   90.00
_cell.angle_gamma   90.00
#
_symmetry.space_group_name_H-M   'P 1'
#
loop_
_entity.id
_entity.type
_entity.pdbx_description
1 polymer ?
#
loop_
_entity_poly.entity_id
_entity_poly.type
_entity_poly.pdbx_seq_one_letter_code
_entity_poly.pdbx_strand_id
1 'polypeptide(L)'
;RCPRSADDERKHPVLCLFCGAILCSQNICCQEIVNGEEVGACIFHALHCGAGVCIFLKIRECRVVLVEGKARGCAYPAPYLDEYGETDPGLKRGNPLHLSRERYRKLHLVWQQHCIVEEIARSQETNQMLFGFNWQLL
;
A
#
# COMPACT_ATOMS: atom_id res chain seq x y z
N ARG A 1 14.27 -10.42 -0.60
CA ARG A 1 13.66 -11.73 -0.29
C ARG A 1 13.08 -11.67 1.12
N CYS A 2 11.89 -12.23 1.36
CA CYS A 2 11.37 -12.39 2.73
C CYS A 2 12.21 -13.43 3.49
N PRO A 3 12.68 -13.15 4.73
CA PRO A 3 13.44 -14.10 5.54
C PRO A 3 12.58 -15.19 6.17
N ARG A 4 11.26 -14.97 6.31
CA ARG A 4 10.31 -15.93 6.92
C ARG A 4 9.65 -16.89 5.92
N SER A 5 9.96 -16.79 4.63
CA SER A 5 9.41 -17.70 3.63
C SER A 5 10.52 -18.41 2.85
N ALA A 6 10.47 -19.74 2.89
CA ALA A 6 11.43 -20.65 2.25
C ALA A 6 11.24 -20.75 0.73
N ASP A 7 10.08 -20.32 0.21
CA ASP A 7 9.74 -20.37 -1.21
C ASP A 7 10.19 -19.10 -1.97
N ASP A 8 10.50 -19.28 -3.25
CA ASP A 8 10.78 -18.25 -4.27
C ASP A 8 9.48 -17.76 -4.96
N GLU A 9 8.30 -18.14 -4.43
CA GLU A 9 7.01 -17.59 -4.85
C GLU A 9 7.06 -16.05 -4.98
N ARG A 10 6.27 -15.52 -5.93
CA ARG A 10 6.19 -14.09 -6.26
C ARG A 10 5.73 -13.30 -5.03
N LYS A 11 6.67 -12.93 -4.16
CA LYS A 11 6.40 -12.10 -3.00
C LYS A 11 5.84 -10.76 -3.50
N HIS A 12 4.86 -10.22 -2.79
CA HIS A 12 4.27 -8.89 -3.04
C HIS A 12 4.94 -7.87 -2.10
N PRO A 13 6.17 -7.39 -2.41
CA PRO A 13 6.85 -6.43 -1.56
C PRO A 13 6.12 -5.09 -1.62
N VAL A 14 5.98 -4.47 -0.46
CA VAL A 14 5.48 -3.11 -0.33
C VAL A 14 6.48 -2.25 0.40
N LEU A 15 6.50 -0.97 0.06
CA LEU A 15 7.32 0.04 0.71
C LEU A 15 6.42 0.92 1.58
N CYS A 16 6.72 1.03 2.88
CA CYS A 16 6.11 2.03 3.75
C CYS A 16 6.65 3.42 3.38
N LEU A 17 5.76 4.34 2.99
CA LEU A 17 6.15 5.69 2.58
C LEU A 17 6.37 6.64 3.76
N PHE A 18 6.12 6.20 5.00
CA PHE A 18 6.44 6.97 6.20
C PHE A 18 7.89 6.76 6.64
N CYS A 19 8.36 5.51 6.68
CA CYS A 19 9.66 5.15 7.25
C CYS A 19 10.61 4.43 6.28
N GLY A 20 10.16 4.05 5.09
CA GLY A 20 10.98 3.36 4.09
C GLY A 20 11.14 1.85 4.29
N ALA A 21 10.45 1.24 5.27
CA ALA A 21 10.51 -0.21 5.47
C ALA A 21 9.90 -0.98 4.29
N ILE A 22 10.57 -2.07 3.87
CA ILE A 22 10.05 -3.01 2.86
C ILE A 22 9.43 -4.21 3.58
N LEU A 23 8.16 -4.48 3.31
CA LEU A 23 7.35 -5.49 3.99
C LEU A 23 6.77 -6.49 2.99
N CYS A 24 6.34 -7.65 3.50
CA CYS A 24 5.50 -8.56 2.74
C CYS A 24 4.04 -8.08 2.81
N SER A 25 3.30 -8.29 1.74
CA SER A 25 1.84 -8.12 1.74
C SER A 25 1.20 -9.35 1.10
N GLN A 26 -0.09 -9.55 1.39
CA GLN A 26 -0.94 -10.59 0.78
C GLN A 26 -0.35 -12.00 0.89
N ASN A 27 0.33 -12.28 2.00
CA ASN A 27 0.96 -13.58 2.22
C ASN A 27 1.00 -13.88 3.72
N ILE A 28 0.78 -15.14 4.08
CA ILE A 28 0.72 -15.62 5.47
C ILE A 28 2.10 -15.61 6.17
N CYS A 29 3.20 -15.62 5.39
CA CYS A 29 4.56 -15.81 5.93
C CYS A 29 5.02 -14.77 6.97
N CYS A 30 4.41 -13.59 6.99
CA CYS A 30 4.77 -12.49 7.90
C CYS A 30 3.55 -11.98 8.69
N GLN A 31 2.54 -12.83 8.90
CA GLN A 31 1.46 -12.48 9.81
C GLN A 31 1.95 -12.40 11.26
N GLU A 32 1.27 -11.57 12.03
CA GLU A 32 1.48 -11.35 13.46
C GLU A 32 0.12 -11.43 14.18
N ILE A 33 0.12 -11.74 15.48
CA ILE A 33 -1.11 -11.79 16.27
C ILE A 33 -1.29 -10.48 17.03
N VAL A 34 -2.42 -9.80 16.82
CA VAL A 34 -2.79 -8.56 17.51
C VAL A 34 -4.17 -8.71 18.11
N ASN A 35 -4.25 -8.71 19.45
CA ASN A 35 -5.49 -8.92 20.22
C ASN A 35 -6.22 -10.24 19.87
N GLY A 36 -5.46 -11.31 19.65
CA GLY A 36 -5.99 -12.63 19.31
C GLY A 36 -6.38 -12.81 17.84
N GLU A 37 -6.17 -11.81 16.99
CA GLU A 37 -6.43 -11.89 15.55
C GLU A 37 -5.12 -11.89 14.76
N GLU A 38 -5.04 -12.73 13.73
CA GLU A 38 -3.93 -12.70 12.77
C GLU A 38 -4.07 -11.52 11.82
N VAL A 39 -3.01 -10.72 11.71
CA VAL A 39 -2.93 -9.58 10.80
C VAL A 39 -1.64 -9.67 9.97
N GLY A 40 -1.70 -9.18 8.74
CA GLY A 40 -0.57 -9.11 7.83
C GLY A 40 0.50 -8.13 8.30
N ALA A 41 1.67 -8.22 7.67
CA ALA A 41 2.84 -7.45 8.09
C ALA A 41 2.62 -5.94 7.92
N CYS A 42 1.82 -5.51 6.93
CA CYS A 42 1.57 -4.09 6.73
C CYS A 42 0.61 -3.53 7.77
N ILE A 43 -0.44 -4.26 8.13
CA ILE A 43 -1.34 -3.88 9.24
C ILE A 43 -0.56 -3.82 10.55
N PHE A 44 0.22 -4.86 10.87
CA PHE A 44 1.06 -4.87 12.07
C PHE A 44 2.02 -3.66 12.09
N HIS A 45 2.66 -3.37 10.96
CA HIS A 45 3.54 -2.21 10.84
C HIS A 45 2.80 -0.88 10.98
N ALA A 46 1.62 -0.72 10.39
CA ALA A 46 0.83 0.50 10.47
C ALA A 46 0.46 0.87 11.91
N LEU A 47 0.14 -0.13 12.74
CA LEU A 47 -0.16 0.07 14.17
C LEU A 47 1.00 0.74 14.93
N HIS A 48 2.25 0.45 14.57
CA HIS A 48 3.43 0.97 15.24
C HIS A 48 4.01 2.22 14.55
N CYS A 49 4.01 2.25 13.22
CA CYS A 49 4.67 3.29 12.43
C CYS A 49 3.83 4.56 12.29
N GLY A 50 2.51 4.42 12.18
CA GLY A 50 1.59 5.54 11.97
C GLY A 50 0.32 5.47 12.82
N ALA A 51 0.40 4.81 13.99
CA ALA A 51 -0.70 4.68 14.94
C ALA A 51 -2.00 4.14 14.31
N GLY A 52 -1.86 3.14 13.44
CA GLY A 52 -2.97 2.50 12.73
C GLY A 52 -3.29 3.12 11.37
N VAL A 53 -2.63 4.19 10.96
CA VAL A 53 -2.74 4.78 9.62
C VAL A 53 -1.41 4.67 8.89
N CYS A 54 -1.42 4.31 7.61
CA CYS A 54 -0.18 4.25 6.84
C CYS A 54 -0.41 4.41 5.33
N ILE A 55 0.66 4.78 4.62
CA ILE A 55 0.71 4.84 3.15
C ILE A 55 1.74 3.82 2.66
N PHE A 56 1.31 2.88 1.84
CA PHE A 56 2.18 1.86 1.26
C PHE A 56 2.24 1.97 -0.26
N LEU A 57 3.40 1.72 -0.85
CA LEU A 57 3.56 1.51 -2.28
C LEU A 57 3.73 0.01 -2.56
N LYS A 58 2.78 -0.60 -3.26
CA LYS A 58 2.93 -1.95 -3.82
C LYS A 58 3.86 -1.89 -5.02
N ILE A 59 5.11 -2.29 -4.80
CA ILE A 59 6.22 -2.03 -5.74
C ILE A 59 5.95 -2.69 -7.09
N ARG A 60 5.54 -3.97 -7.09
CA ARG A 60 5.27 -4.73 -8.32
C ARG A 60 3.99 -4.30 -9.05
N GLU A 61 3.13 -3.52 -8.40
CA GLU A 61 1.85 -3.08 -8.96
C GLU A 61 1.86 -1.61 -9.37
N CYS A 62 2.92 -0.86 -9.01
CA CYS A 62 2.98 0.59 -9.13
C CYS A 62 1.70 1.24 -8.60
N ARG A 63 1.28 0.82 -7.40
CA ARG A 63 0.01 1.23 -6.79
C ARG A 63 0.23 1.66 -5.35
N VAL A 64 -0.32 2.81 -4.98
CA VAL A 64 -0.34 3.25 -3.58
C VAL A 64 -1.60 2.70 -2.90
N VAL A 65 -1.48 2.35 -1.63
CA VAL A 65 -2.57 1.89 -0.78
C VAL A 65 -2.55 2.70 0.49
N LEU A 66 -3.68 3.31 0.81
CA LEU A 66 -3.93 3.99 2.08
C LEU A 66 -4.60 3.00 3.02
N VAL A 67 -4.16 2.97 4.27
CA VAL A 67 -4.64 2.01 5.28
C VAL A 67 -5.07 2.75 6.54
N GLU A 68 -6.15 2.26 7.14
CA GLU A 68 -6.65 2.66 8.45
C GLU A 68 -7.11 1.42 9.23
N GLY A 69 -6.56 1.24 10.43
CA GLY A 69 -6.88 0.12 11.30
C GLY A 69 -6.56 -1.23 10.68
N LYS A 70 -7.38 -2.24 10.97
CA LYS A 70 -7.14 -3.64 10.55
C LYS A 70 -7.83 -4.03 9.23
N ALA A 71 -8.84 -3.28 8.81
CA ALA A 71 -9.76 -3.71 7.74
C ALA A 71 -10.19 -2.60 6.78
N ARG A 72 -9.70 -1.36 6.94
CA ARG A 72 -10.08 -0.23 6.10
C ARG A 72 -8.88 0.26 5.30
N GLY A 73 -9.17 0.68 4.08
CA GLY A 73 -8.19 1.24 3.18
C GLY A 73 -8.79 1.54 1.83
N CYS A 74 -7.98 2.16 0.97
CA CYS A 74 -8.31 2.37 -0.43
C CYS A 74 -7.05 2.35 -1.31
N ALA A 75 -7.25 2.16 -2.61
CA ALA A 75 -6.18 2.37 -3.58
C ALA A 75 -6.04 3.86 -3.88
N TYR A 76 -4.80 4.31 -4.06
CA TYR A 76 -4.47 5.68 -4.45
C TYR A 76 -3.51 5.64 -5.66
N PRO A 77 -3.59 6.61 -6.59
CA PRO A 77 -2.67 6.68 -7.72
C PRO A 77 -1.22 6.78 -7.28
N ALA A 78 -0.35 5.92 -7.82
CA ALA A 78 1.08 6.04 -7.55
C ALA A 78 1.68 7.28 -8.22
N PRO A 79 2.74 7.86 -7.65
CA PRO A 79 3.37 9.06 -8.18
C PRO A 79 4.36 8.78 -9.31
N TYR A 80 4.28 7.63 -9.98
CA TYR A 80 5.20 7.24 -11.05
C TYR A 80 4.47 7.14 -12.39
N LEU A 81 5.02 7.79 -13.41
CA LEU A 81 4.46 7.87 -14.76
C LEU A 81 5.54 7.66 -15.80
N ASP A 82 5.15 7.16 -16.97
CA ASP A 82 6.03 7.15 -18.14
C ASP A 82 6.18 8.55 -18.76
N GLU A 83 6.96 8.65 -19.84
CA GLU A 83 7.21 9.90 -20.57
C GLU A 83 5.94 10.55 -21.15
N TYR A 84 4.86 9.77 -21.32
CA TYR A 84 3.57 10.25 -21.84
C TYR A 84 2.59 10.63 -20.72
N GLY A 85 3.00 10.50 -19.45
CA GLY A 85 2.15 10.80 -18.30
C GLY A 85 1.21 9.65 -17.90
N GLU A 86 1.42 8.45 -18.45
CA GLU A 86 0.59 7.27 -18.20
C GLU A 86 1.12 6.41 -17.05
N THR A 87 0.22 5.71 -16.35
CA THR A 87 0.63 4.68 -15.39
C THR A 87 0.91 3.34 -16.10
N ASP A 88 1.69 2.46 -15.47
CA ASP A 88 1.83 1.05 -15.91
C ASP A 88 1.30 0.09 -14.84
N PRO A 89 -0.02 -0.19 -14.82
CA PRO A 89 -0.62 -1.07 -13.82
C PRO A 89 -0.01 -2.47 -13.85
N GLY A 90 0.56 -2.89 -12.72
CA GLY A 90 1.23 -4.20 -12.66
C GLY A 90 2.58 -4.26 -13.36
N LEU A 91 3.13 -3.11 -13.79
CA LEU A 91 4.40 -3.01 -14.51
C LEU A 91 4.46 -3.94 -15.73
N LYS A 92 3.32 -4.09 -16.43
CA LYS A 92 3.16 -5.08 -17.50
C LYS A 92 3.77 -4.60 -18.82
N ARG A 93 3.72 -3.30 -19.10
CA ARG A 93 4.31 -2.72 -20.31
C ARG A 93 5.83 -2.68 -20.22
N GLY A 94 6.37 -2.52 -19.00
CA GLY A 94 7.80 -2.46 -18.76
C GLY A 94 8.42 -1.12 -19.15
N ASN A 95 7.58 -0.09 -19.29
CA ASN A 95 8.05 1.26 -19.56
C ASN A 95 8.83 1.80 -18.37
N PRO A 96 9.93 2.54 -18.60
CA PRO A 96 10.56 3.32 -17.55
C PRO A 96 9.55 4.30 -16.95
N LEU A 97 9.37 4.23 -15.62
CA LEU A 97 8.53 5.16 -14.90
C LEU A 97 9.40 6.13 -14.09
N HIS A 98 9.00 7.38 -14.07
CA HIS A 98 9.67 8.46 -13.35
C HIS A 98 8.73 9.08 -12.32
N LEU A 99 9.31 9.61 -11.24
CA LEU A 99 8.54 10.27 -10.19
C LEU A 99 7.92 11.58 -10.73
N SER A 100 6.59 11.60 -10.84
CA SER A 100 5.81 12.81 -11.06
C SER A 100 5.80 13.65 -9.78
N ARG A 101 6.51 14.77 -9.80
CA ARG A 101 6.57 15.72 -8.66
C ARG A 101 5.18 16.23 -8.26
N GLU A 102 4.29 16.41 -9.23
CA GLU A 102 2.92 16.85 -8.99
C GLU A 102 2.12 15.80 -8.20
N ARG A 103 2.11 14.55 -8.67
CA ARG A 103 1.40 13.46 -7.97
C ARG A 103 2.01 13.18 -6.59
N TYR A 104 3.34 13.23 -6.50
CA TYR A 104 4.03 13.12 -5.22
C TYR A 104 3.60 14.22 -4.25
N ARG A 105 3.52 15.47 -4.70
CA ARG A 105 3.07 16.60 -3.88
C ARG A 105 1.62 16.40 -3.39
N LYS A 106 0.72 15.90 -4.25
CA LYS A 106 -0.66 15.59 -3.85
C LYS A 106 -0.71 14.52 -2.76
N LEU A 107 0.02 13.42 -2.94
CA LEU A 107 0.12 12.36 -1.92
C LEU A 107 0.73 12.87 -0.61
N HIS A 108 1.77 13.70 -0.70
CA HIS A 108 2.40 14.32 0.46
C HIS A 108 1.45 15.27 1.20
N LEU A 109 0.61 16.03 0.49
CA LEU A 109 -0.41 16.89 1.11
C LEU A 109 -1.45 16.08 1.87
N VAL A 110 -1.93 14.96 1.32
CA VAL A 110 -2.86 14.05 2.03
C VAL A 110 -2.27 13.59 3.36
N TRP A 111 -0.98 13.23 3.37
CA TRP A 111 -0.27 12.87 4.60
C TRP A 111 -0.12 14.07 5.56
N GLN A 112 0.41 15.18 5.07
CA GLN A 112 0.71 16.38 5.87
C GLN A 112 -0.54 17.00 6.51
N GLN A 113 -1.68 16.92 5.84
CA GLN A 113 -2.96 17.45 6.31
C GLN A 113 -3.76 16.45 7.15
N HIS A 114 -3.22 15.24 7.40
CA HIS A 114 -3.92 14.16 8.11
C HIS A 114 -5.22 13.70 7.42
N CYS A 115 -5.32 13.87 6.10
CA CYS A 115 -6.51 13.56 5.30
C CYS A 115 -6.56 12.09 4.82
N ILE A 116 -5.68 11.20 5.30
CA ILE A 116 -5.63 9.80 4.83
C ILE A 116 -6.96 9.08 5.09
N VAL A 117 -7.53 9.23 6.29
CA VAL A 117 -8.81 8.60 6.66
C VAL A 117 -9.97 9.18 5.84
N GLU A 118 -9.95 10.48 5.60
CA GLU A 118 -10.94 11.16 4.75
C GLU A 118 -10.87 10.65 3.31
N GLU A 119 -9.66 10.49 2.76
CA GLU A 119 -9.43 9.93 1.42
C GLU A 119 -9.96 8.49 1.32
N ILE A 120 -9.74 7.68 2.36
CA ILE A 120 -10.27 6.32 2.45
C ILE A 120 -11.79 6.34 2.44
N ALA A 121 -12.42 7.17 3.28
CA ALA A 121 -13.88 7.29 3.36
C ALA A 121 -14.49 7.70 2.01
N ARG A 122 -13.95 8.78 1.41
CA ARG A 122 -14.41 9.27 0.10
C ARG A 122 -14.27 8.24 -1.00
N SER A 123 -13.18 7.47 -1.00
CA SER A 123 -12.93 6.42 -1.99
C SER A 123 -13.91 5.25 -1.88
N GLN A 124 -14.35 4.91 -0.66
CA GLN A 124 -15.34 3.86 -0.42
C GLN A 124 -16.74 4.27 -0.88
N GLU A 125 -17.08 5.56 -0.80
CA GLU A 125 -18.34 6.12 -1.31
C GLU A 125 -18.41 6.14 -2.84
N THR A 126 -17.27 6.35 -3.51
CA THR A 126 -17.20 6.49 -4.98
C THR A 126 -16.81 5.22 -5.72
N ASN A 127 -16.22 4.20 -5.06
CA ASN A 127 -15.64 3.07 -5.79
C ASN A 127 -15.74 1.71 -5.07
N GLN A 128 -16.49 0.79 -5.68
CA GLN A 128 -16.65 -0.63 -5.35
C GLN A 128 -15.50 -1.53 -5.87
N MET A 129 -14.29 -1.00 -6.12
CA MET A 129 -13.23 -1.72 -6.84
C MET A 129 -12.39 -2.73 -5.99
N LEU A 130 -12.71 -2.91 -4.71
CA LEU A 130 -11.97 -3.82 -3.81
C LEU A 130 -12.86 -4.89 -3.15
N PHE A 131 -13.98 -5.26 -3.80
CA PHE A 131 -14.69 -6.49 -3.41
C PHE A 131 -13.73 -7.69 -3.48
N GLY A 132 -13.48 -8.31 -2.32
CA GLY A 132 -12.58 -9.47 -2.19
C GLY A 132 -11.12 -9.16 -1.84
N PHE A 133 -10.72 -7.89 -1.68
CA PHE A 133 -9.38 -7.58 -1.15
C PHE A 133 -9.32 -7.89 0.34
N ASN A 134 -8.53 -8.88 0.73
CA ASN A 134 -8.35 -9.19 2.14
C ASN A 134 -7.36 -8.21 2.79
N TRP A 135 -7.91 -7.13 3.35
CA TRP A 135 -7.17 -6.11 4.08
C TRP A 135 -6.41 -6.65 5.29
N GLN A 136 -6.90 -7.73 5.91
CA GLN A 136 -6.22 -8.36 7.05
C GLN A 136 -4.94 -9.08 6.64
N LEU A 137 -4.79 -9.46 5.36
CA LEU A 137 -3.57 -10.08 4.84
C LEU A 137 -2.56 -9.07 4.29
N LEU A 138 -2.85 -7.76 4.36
CA LEU A 138 -1.89 -6.72 4.00
C LEU A 138 -0.75 -6.68 5.03
#